data_AF-A0A0G1WG63-F1
#
_entry.id   AF-A0A0G1WG63-F1
#
_cell.length_a   1.000
_cell.length_b   1.000
_cell.length_c   1.000
_cell.angle_alpha   90.00
_cell.angle_beta   90.00
_cell.angle_gamma   90.00
#
_symmetry.space_group_name_H-M   'P 1'
#
loop_
_entity.id
_entity.type
_entity.pdbx_description
1 polymer ?
#
loop_
_entity_poly.entity_id
_entity_poly.type
_entity_poly.pdbx_seq_one_letter_code
_entity_poly.pdbx_strand_id
1 'polypeptide(L)' 'MKLILKKQDAKWADPGSVLWAFGSDGEGGWQAKFPQAISDEGKQKLEELIEALDDHDDVDDIYVNVEL' A
#
# COMPACT_ATOMS: atom_id res chain seq x y z
N MET A 1 5.86 11.87 2.27
CA MET A 1 4.76 11.11 1.60
C MET A 1 4.45 11.51 0.14
N LYS A 2 3.85 12.69 -0.18
CA LYS A 2 3.45 13.04 -1.59
C LYS A 2 4.61 12.99 -2.61
N LEU A 3 5.83 13.30 -2.18
CA LEU A 3 7.02 13.27 -3.03
C LEU A 3 7.47 11.83 -3.36
N ILE A 4 7.25 10.88 -2.44
CA ILE A 4 7.67 9.47 -2.57
C ILE A 4 6.80 8.78 -3.62
N LEU A 5 5.48 8.98 -3.54
CA LEU A 5 4.54 8.45 -4.53
C LEU A 5 4.81 8.99 -5.93
N LYS A 6 5.09 10.28 -6.05
CA LYS A 6 5.41 10.91 -7.35
C LYS A 6 6.71 10.37 -7.97
N LYS A 7 7.68 9.94 -7.15
CA LYS A 7 8.91 9.30 -7.64
C LYS A 7 8.68 7.88 -8.16
N GLN A 8 7.67 7.18 -7.62
CA GLN A 8 7.33 5.79 -7.95
C GLN A 8 6.15 5.66 -8.93
N ASP A 9 5.83 6.73 -9.68
CA ASP A 9 4.66 6.82 -10.60
C ASP A 9 3.30 6.50 -9.92
N ALA A 10 3.25 6.56 -8.60
CA ALA A 10 2.07 6.31 -7.80
C ALA A 10 1.28 7.61 -7.55
N LYS A 11 -0.04 7.49 -7.38
CA LYS A 11 -0.94 8.62 -7.16
C LYS A 11 -1.55 8.58 -5.77
N TRP A 12 -1.63 9.76 -5.15
CA TRP A 12 -2.41 9.95 -3.93
C TRP A 12 -3.89 9.99 -4.27
N ALA A 13 -4.68 9.09 -3.67
CA ALA A 13 -6.13 9.08 -3.79
C ALA A 13 -6.78 9.82 -2.62
N ASP A 14 -8.05 10.22 -2.77
CA ASP A 14 -8.80 10.83 -1.67
C ASP A 14 -9.01 9.82 -0.53
N PRO A 15 -9.01 10.27 0.74
CA PRO A 15 -9.27 9.40 1.88
C PRO A 15 -10.57 8.60 1.70
N GLY A 16 -10.51 7.29 1.92
CA GLY A 16 -11.66 6.40 1.75
C GLY A 16 -11.81 5.76 0.37
N SER A 17 -11.06 6.20 -0.63
CA SER A 17 -11.14 5.65 -2.01
C SER A 17 -10.89 4.15 -2.10
N VAL A 18 -10.06 3.61 -1.21
CA VAL A 18 -9.67 2.19 -1.19
C VAL A 18 -10.21 1.43 0.03
N LEU A 19 -10.80 2.10 1.02
CA LEU A 19 -11.27 1.47 2.27
C LEU A 19 -12.26 0.31 2.03
N TRP A 20 -13.07 0.40 0.98
CA TRP A 20 -14.03 -0.66 0.64
C TRP A 20 -13.35 -2.01 0.32
N ALA A 21 -12.13 -1.97 -0.22
CA ALA A 21 -11.36 -3.13 -0.66
C ALA A 21 -10.61 -3.82 0.49
N PHE A 22 -10.58 -3.21 1.68
CA PHE A 22 -9.98 -3.78 2.88
C PHE A 22 -11.07 -4.11 3.92
N GLY A 23 -10.81 -5.13 4.71
CA GLY A 23 -11.63 -5.54 5.85
C GLY A 23 -10.77 -5.67 7.10
N SER A 24 -11.40 -5.87 8.26
CA SER A 24 -10.63 -6.17 9.48
C SER A 24 -10.04 -7.57 9.40
N ASP A 25 -8.79 -7.71 9.85
CA ASP A 25 -8.10 -8.99 10.04
C ASP A 25 -8.51 -9.70 11.36
N GLY A 26 -9.27 -9.03 12.22
CA GLY A 26 -9.68 -9.52 13.54
C GLY A 26 -8.72 -9.19 14.69
N GLU A 27 -7.53 -8.67 14.41
CA GLU A 27 -6.52 -8.27 15.40
C GLU A 27 -6.32 -6.75 15.49
N GLY A 28 -7.03 -6.00 14.65
CA GLY A 28 -7.03 -4.53 14.63
C GLY A 28 -6.35 -3.95 13.40
N GLY A 29 -5.84 -4.79 12.50
CA GLY A 29 -5.28 -4.40 11.22
C GLY A 29 -6.27 -4.55 10.06
N TRP A 30 -5.74 -4.33 8.86
CA TRP A 30 -6.51 -4.35 7.61
C TRP A 30 -6.03 -5.49 6.70
N GLN A 31 -6.97 -6.34 6.29
CA GLN A 31 -6.74 -7.39 5.31
C GLN A 31 -7.44 -7.06 3.99
N ALA A 32 -6.74 -7.27 2.88
CA ALA A 32 -7.32 -7.11 1.55
C ALA A 32 -8.42 -8.14 1.28
N LYS A 33 -9.61 -7.68 0.87
CA LYS A 33 -10.73 -8.55 0.47
C LYS A 33 -10.53 -9.13 -0.93
N PHE A 34 -9.80 -8.40 -1.77
CA PHE A 34 -9.56 -8.74 -3.17
C PHE A 34 -8.07 -8.63 -3.48
N PRO A 35 -7.27 -9.67 -3.15
CA PRO A 35 -5.87 -9.69 -3.53
C PRO A 35 -5.73 -9.55 -5.05
N GLN A 36 -4.81 -8.69 -5.48
CA GLN A 36 -4.47 -8.43 -6.87
C GLN A 36 -3.11 -9.07 -7.15
N ALA A 37 -3.07 -9.87 -8.22
CA ALA A 37 -1.82 -10.33 -8.78
C ALA A 37 -1.25 -9.24 -9.69
N ILE A 38 -0.03 -8.79 -9.41
CA ILE A 38 0.73 -7.88 -10.26
C ILE A 38 1.96 -8.60 -10.82
N SER A 39 2.53 -8.08 -11.91
CA SER A 39 3.77 -8.62 -12.47
C SER A 39 4.94 -8.47 -11.50
N ASP A 40 6.00 -9.27 -11.67
CA ASP A 40 7.21 -9.19 -10.83
C ASP A 40 7.83 -7.79 -10.82
N GLU A 41 7.84 -7.08 -11.96
CA GLU A 41 8.25 -5.67 -12.02
C GLU A 41 7.36 -4.74 -11.18
N GLY A 42 6.06 -5.02 -11.12
CA GLY A 42 5.13 -4.29 -10.27
C GLY A 42 5.36 -4.56 -8.80
N LYS A 43 5.66 -5.82 -8.44
CA LYS A 43 6.02 -6.21 -7.07
C LYS A 43 7.26 -5.48 -6.59
N GLN A 44 8.32 -5.48 -7.40
CA GLN A 44 9.56 -4.79 -7.06
C GLN A 44 9.33 -3.28 -6.81
N LYS A 45 8.57 -2.61 -7.68
CA LYS A 45 8.22 -1.19 -7.48
C LYS A 45 7.37 -0.95 -6.24
N LEU A 46 6.47 -1.88 -5.93
CA LEU A 46 5.64 -1.79 -4.73
C LEU A 46 6.48 -1.98 -3.47
N GLU A 47 7.40 -2.93 -3.46
CA GLU A 47 8.35 -3.15 -2.35
C GLU A 47 9.20 -1.90 -2.11
N GLU A 48 9.78 -1.31 -3.16
CA GLU A 48 10.53 -0.05 -3.05
C GLU A 48 9.67 1.11 -2.50
N LEU A 49 8.38 1.13 -2.84
CA LEU A 49 7.45 2.13 -2.33
C LEU A 49 7.11 1.90 -0.85
N ILE A 50 6.88 0.64 -0.45
CA ILE A 50 6.62 0.27 0.94
C ILE A 50 7.83 0.62 1.80
N GLU A 51 9.04 0.22 1.39
CA GLU A 51 10.28 0.51 2.11
C GLU A 51 10.50 2.01 2.28
N ALA A 52 10.29 2.80 1.23
CA ALA A 52 10.40 4.25 1.29
C ALA A 52 9.32 4.92 2.17
N LEU A 53 8.17 4.27 2.38
CA LEU A 53 7.13 4.75 3.29
C LEU A 53 7.42 4.33 4.74
N ASP A 54 7.91 3.11 4.95
CA ASP A 54 8.24 2.55 6.26
C ASP A 54 9.45 3.25 6.91
N ASP A 55 10.41 3.71 6.09
CA ASP A 55 11.56 4.53 6.54
C ASP A 55 11.17 5.94 7.04
N HIS A 56 9.88 6.30 7.00
CA HIS A 56 9.40 7.60 7.44
C HIS A 56 8.72 7.49 8.82
N ASP A 57 9.23 8.22 9.82
CA ASP A 57 8.73 8.22 11.21
C ASP A 57 7.23 8.56 11.40
N ASP A 58 6.54 9.04 10.35
CA ASP A 58 5.11 9.41 10.38
C ASP A 58 4.20 8.26 9.89
N VAL A 59 4.77 7.10 9.56
CA VAL A 59 4.05 5.92 9.07
C VAL A 59 4.03 4.86 10.17
N ASP A 60 2.82 4.53 10.65
CA ASP A 60 2.62 3.46 11.64
C ASP A 60 2.42 2.09 10.96
N ASP A 61 1.44 1.98 10.05
CA ASP A 61 1.06 0.72 9.42
C ASP A 61 0.85 0.87 7.90
N ILE A 62 1.30 -0.12 7.14
CA ILE A 62 1.15 -0.19 5.68
C ILE A 62 0.37 -1.46 5.31
N TYR A 63 -0.74 -1.29 4.60
CA TYR A 63 -1.56 -2.39 4.08
C TYR A 63 -1.66 -2.30 2.56
N VAL A 64 -1.39 -3.42 1.90
CA VAL A 64 -1.47 -3.55 0.44
C VAL A 64 -2.47 -4.62 0.03
N ASN A 65 -3.09 -4.44 -1.12
CA ASN A 65 -4.02 -5.41 -1.70
C ASN A 65 -3.33 -6.36 -2.69
N VAL A 66 -2.00 -6.51 -2.60
CA VAL A 66 -1.20 -7.33 -3.49
C VAL A 66 -0.66 -8.51 -2.70
N GLU A 67 -0.72 -9.70 -3.28
CA GLU A 67 0.01 -10.85 -2.75
C GLU A 67 1.48 -10.70 -3.14
N LEU A 68 2.28 -10.23 -2.17
CA LEU A 68 3.75 -10.21 -2.27
C LEU A 68 4.29 -11.63 -2.22
#